data_AF-T0YIH1-F1
#
_entry.id   AF-T0YIH1-F1
#
_cell.length_a   1.000
_cell.length_b   1.000
_cell.length_c   1.000
_cell.angle_alpha   90.00
_cell.angle_beta   90.00
_cell.angle_gamma   90.00
#
_symmetry.space_group_name_H-M   'P 1'
#
loop_
_entity.id
_entity.type
_entity.pdbx_description
1 polymer ?
#
loop_
_entity_poly.entity_id
_entity_poly.type
_entity_poly.pdbx_seq_one_letter_code
_entity_poly.pdbx_strand_id
1 'polypeptide(L)'
;ENADSFHRDLHPDLKADYILANPPFNSSDWGGERLREDRRWVYGVPPTGNANFAWVQNFIYHLAPNGVAGFVLANGSLSSNQSNEGEIRKSMVEADIVDCIVAMPGQLFYSTQIPVSLWFVSRNKKNGKGLGGKLLRDRSGEILFIDARKLGF
;
A
#
# COMPACT_ATOMS: atom_id res chain seq x y z
N GLU A 1 -22.59 1.37 -10.86
CA GLU A 1 -22.28 2.81 -11.01
C GLU A 1 -20.77 2.98 -10.95
N ASN A 2 -20.21 3.96 -11.67
CA ASN A 2 -18.76 4.26 -11.61
C ASN A 2 -18.55 5.55 -10.80
N ALA A 3 -17.53 5.57 -9.94
CA ALA A 3 -17.20 6.73 -9.10
C ALA A 3 -15.71 6.75 -8.74
N ASP A 4 -15.23 7.91 -8.28
CA ASP A 4 -13.87 8.11 -7.79
C ASP A 4 -13.72 7.57 -6.36
N SER A 5 -12.75 6.67 -6.12
CA SER A 5 -12.55 6.02 -4.82
C SER A 5 -12.19 6.98 -3.68
N PHE A 6 -11.64 8.16 -3.98
CA PHE A 6 -11.27 9.13 -2.96
C PHE A 6 -12.42 10.03 -2.57
N HIS A 7 -13.13 10.59 -3.56
CA HIS A 7 -14.16 11.62 -3.36
C HIS A 7 -15.57 11.04 -3.27
N ARG A 8 -15.79 9.82 -3.78
CA ARG A 8 -17.07 9.12 -3.73
C ARG A 8 -16.86 7.61 -3.61
N ASP A 9 -16.39 7.23 -2.44
CA ASP A 9 -16.24 5.83 -2.06
C ASP A 9 -17.60 5.12 -2.09
N LEU A 10 -17.72 4.11 -2.95
CA LEU A 10 -18.93 3.29 -3.09
C LEU A 10 -19.03 2.21 -1.99
N HIS A 11 -18.00 2.05 -1.17
CA HIS A 11 -17.89 1.03 -0.14
C HIS A 11 -17.38 1.59 1.21
N PRO A 12 -17.98 2.68 1.75
CA PRO A 12 -17.43 3.43 2.89
C PRO A 12 -17.23 2.60 4.17
N ASP A 13 -18.05 1.57 4.37
CA ASP A 13 -18.04 0.73 5.57
C ASP A 13 -17.39 -0.64 5.34
N LEU A 14 -16.95 -0.94 4.11
CA LEU A 14 -16.32 -2.22 3.79
C LEU A 14 -15.03 -2.39 4.60
N LYS A 15 -14.94 -3.53 5.28
CA LYS A 15 -13.72 -4.05 5.92
C LYS A 15 -13.40 -5.40 5.33
N ALA A 16 -12.50 -5.42 4.35
CA ALA A 16 -12.14 -6.61 3.61
C ALA A 16 -11.03 -7.41 4.31
N ASP A 17 -11.11 -8.73 4.26
CA ASP A 17 -10.02 -9.62 4.69
C ASP A 17 -8.82 -9.53 3.74
N TYR A 18 -9.07 -9.30 2.45
CA TYR A 18 -8.06 -9.20 1.42
C TYR A 18 -8.32 -8.02 0.49
N ILE A 19 -7.28 -7.23 0.22
CA ILE A 19 -7.29 -6.19 -0.81
C ILE A 19 -6.14 -6.44 -1.78
N LEU A 20 -6.46 -6.48 -3.07
CA LEU A 20 -5.48 -6.61 -4.15
C LEU A 20 -5.68 -5.43 -5.11
N ALA A 21 -4.60 -4.70 -5.41
CA ALA A 21 -4.71 -3.52 -6.26
C ALA A 21 -3.46 -3.22 -7.07
N ASN A 22 -3.66 -2.65 -8.26
CA ASN A 22 -2.64 -2.00 -9.06
C ASN A 22 -3.14 -0.58 -9.39
N PRO A 23 -3.04 0.37 -8.45
CA PRO A 23 -3.55 1.72 -8.65
C PRO A 23 -2.73 2.47 -9.71
N PRO A 24 -3.29 3.54 -10.33
CA PRO A 24 -2.50 4.41 -11.20
C PRO A 24 -1.34 5.03 -10.41
N PHE A 25 -0.14 4.96 -10.98
CA PHE A 25 1.08 5.43 -10.32
C PHE A 25 1.25 6.94 -10.46
N ASN A 26 1.72 7.60 -9.40
CA ASN A 26 2.12 9.01 -9.41
C ASN A 26 1.03 9.98 -9.90
N SER A 27 -0.26 9.65 -9.71
CA SER A 27 -1.35 10.56 -10.08
C SER A 27 -1.27 11.85 -9.27
N SER A 28 -1.20 12.98 -9.98
CA SER A 28 -1.12 14.33 -9.40
C SER A 28 -2.47 15.04 -9.37
N ASP A 29 -3.44 14.57 -10.14
CA ASP A 29 -4.78 15.15 -10.32
C ASP A 29 -5.87 14.44 -9.50
N TRP A 30 -5.50 13.68 -8.48
CA TRP A 30 -6.41 12.93 -7.60
C TRP A 30 -7.24 13.81 -6.64
N GLY A 31 -7.08 15.13 -6.69
CA GLY A 31 -7.87 16.08 -5.91
C GLY A 31 -7.53 16.15 -4.42
N GLY A 32 -6.30 15.82 -4.04
CA GLY A 32 -5.85 15.73 -2.64
C GLY A 32 -6.01 17.00 -1.79
N GLU A 33 -6.10 18.18 -2.40
CA GLU A 33 -6.33 19.44 -1.67
C GLU A 33 -7.67 19.46 -0.93
N ARG A 34 -8.69 18.75 -1.44
CA ARG A 34 -10.01 18.66 -0.78
C ARG A 34 -10.05 17.65 0.36
N LEU A 35 -8.97 16.87 0.52
CA LEU A 35 -8.93 15.72 1.42
C LEU A 35 -7.88 15.88 2.50
N ARG A 36 -7.33 17.08 2.76
CA ARG A 36 -6.22 17.26 3.73
C ARG A 36 -6.52 16.72 5.13
N GLU A 37 -7.78 16.72 5.54
CA GLU A 37 -8.25 16.28 6.86
C GLU A 37 -8.99 14.93 6.84
N ASP A 38 -8.85 14.16 5.76
CA ASP A 38 -9.56 12.88 5.63
C ASP A 38 -9.10 11.86 6.68
N ARG A 39 -10.07 11.17 7.30
CA ARG A 39 -9.86 10.14 8.33
C ARG A 39 -8.97 8.97 7.89
N ARG A 40 -8.77 8.79 6.57
CA ARG A 40 -7.88 7.76 6.02
C ARG A 40 -6.40 8.04 6.31
N TRP A 41 -6.00 9.30 6.54
CA TRP A 41 -4.59 9.71 6.62
C TRP A 41 -3.94 9.50 8.00
N VAL A 42 -4.04 8.30 8.54
CA VAL A 42 -3.56 7.95 9.89
C VAL A 42 -2.03 8.00 10.01
N TYR A 43 -1.30 7.75 8.92
CA TYR A 43 0.17 7.74 8.90
C TYR A 43 0.78 9.06 8.41
N GLY A 44 -0.06 10.08 8.22
CA GLY A 44 0.33 11.38 7.69
C GLY A 44 -0.38 11.70 6.37
N VAL A 45 -0.57 13.00 6.12
CA VAL A 45 -1.35 13.47 4.98
C VAL A 45 -0.57 13.25 3.67
N PRO A 46 -1.12 12.51 2.69
CA PRO A 46 -0.45 12.28 1.40
C PRO A 46 -0.15 13.58 0.65
N PRO A 47 0.91 13.62 -0.18
CA PRO A 47 1.18 14.75 -1.03
C PRO A 47 0.09 14.94 -2.10
N THR A 48 -0.36 16.17 -2.30
CA THR A 48 -1.40 16.46 -3.28
C THR A 48 -0.94 16.21 -4.72
N GLY A 49 0.35 16.29 -4.99
CA GLY A 49 0.96 15.94 -6.28
C GLY A 49 1.24 14.44 -6.51
N ASN A 50 1.00 13.54 -5.54
CA ASN A 50 1.24 12.11 -5.73
C ASN A 50 0.28 11.22 -4.90
N ALA A 51 -0.62 10.51 -5.57
CA ALA A 51 -1.62 9.65 -4.94
C ALA A 51 -1.08 8.32 -4.38
N ASN A 52 0.20 7.96 -4.55
CA ASN A 52 0.72 6.65 -4.15
C ASN A 52 0.40 6.31 -2.69
N PHE A 53 0.76 7.19 -1.75
CA PHE A 53 0.46 6.99 -0.33
C PHE A 53 -1.00 7.29 0.05
N ALA A 54 -1.76 7.97 -0.81
CA ALA A 54 -3.21 8.08 -0.66
C ALA A 54 -3.87 6.71 -0.90
N TRP A 55 -3.47 5.99 -1.94
CA TRP A 55 -3.95 4.63 -2.22
C TRP A 55 -3.60 3.65 -1.10
N VAL A 56 -2.34 3.66 -0.63
CA VAL A 56 -1.88 2.81 0.48
C VAL A 56 -2.77 2.97 1.71
N GLN A 57 -2.98 4.23 2.13
CA GLN A 57 -3.78 4.52 3.32
C GLN A 57 -5.27 4.25 3.10
N ASN A 58 -5.77 4.42 1.87
CA ASN A 58 -7.12 3.99 1.50
C ASN A 58 -7.29 2.47 1.65
N PHE A 59 -6.34 1.67 1.17
CA PHE A 59 -6.39 0.21 1.36
C PHE A 59 -6.36 -0.17 2.84
N ILE A 60 -5.45 0.42 3.62
CA ILE A 60 -5.34 0.17 5.06
C ILE A 60 -6.64 0.52 5.81
N TYR A 61 -7.29 1.62 5.41
CA TYR A 61 -8.56 2.05 5.98
C TYR A 61 -9.66 1.00 5.79
N HIS A 62 -9.71 0.35 4.62
CA HIS A 62 -10.69 -0.68 4.29
C HIS A 62 -10.27 -2.11 4.67
N LEU A 63 -9.12 -2.32 5.32
CA LEU A 63 -8.77 -3.64 5.83
C LEU A 63 -9.51 -3.96 7.13
N ALA A 64 -9.99 -5.20 7.22
CA ALA A 64 -10.44 -5.79 8.47
C ALA A 64 -9.28 -5.90 9.48
N PRO A 65 -9.55 -6.06 10.79
CA PRO A 65 -8.50 -6.15 11.82
C PRO A 65 -7.45 -7.25 11.59
N ASN A 66 -7.80 -8.33 10.89
CA ASN A 66 -6.88 -9.40 10.50
C ASN A 66 -6.60 -9.43 9.00
N GLY A 67 -6.96 -8.36 8.30
CA GLY A 67 -6.86 -8.27 6.85
C GLY A 67 -5.45 -8.00 6.36
N VAL A 68 -5.19 -8.44 5.13
CA VAL A 68 -3.92 -8.27 4.42
C VAL A 68 -4.19 -7.60 3.07
N ALA A 69 -3.38 -6.60 2.72
CA ALA A 69 -3.40 -6.05 1.36
C ALA A 69 -2.08 -6.33 0.65
N GLY A 70 -2.18 -6.66 -0.64
CA GLY A 70 -1.06 -6.79 -1.57
C GLY A 70 -1.29 -5.88 -2.77
N PHE A 71 -0.38 -4.95 -3.03
CA PHE A 71 -0.57 -3.99 -4.11
C PHE A 71 0.73 -3.58 -4.78
N VAL A 72 0.61 -3.06 -6.00
CA VAL A 72 1.73 -2.61 -6.82
C VAL A 72 1.94 -1.10 -6.64
N LEU A 73 3.19 -0.67 -6.47
CA LEU A 73 3.57 0.74 -6.50
C LEU A 73 4.83 0.95 -7.32
N ALA A 74 4.99 2.16 -7.86
CA ALA A 74 6.26 2.60 -8.45
C ALA A 74 7.39 2.57 -7.41
N ASN A 75 8.60 2.20 -7.82
CA ASN A 75 9.77 2.09 -6.92
C ASN A 75 10.14 3.38 -6.20
N GLY A 76 9.76 4.54 -6.74
CA GLY A 76 9.90 5.83 -6.04
C GLY A 76 9.27 5.80 -4.64
N SER A 77 8.18 5.05 -4.45
CA SER A 77 7.53 4.88 -3.15
C SER A 77 8.46 4.33 -2.07
N LEU A 78 9.49 3.55 -2.41
CA LEU A 78 10.40 2.89 -1.46
C LEU A 78 11.43 3.84 -0.83
N SER A 79 11.82 4.91 -1.52
CA SER A 79 12.99 5.73 -1.12
C SER A 79 12.79 7.23 -1.24
N SER A 80 11.74 7.70 -1.92
CA SER A 80 11.48 9.12 -2.08
C SER A 80 11.27 9.81 -0.74
N ASN A 81 12.00 10.90 -0.51
CA ASN A 81 11.79 11.81 0.62
C ASN A 81 11.06 13.08 0.19
N GLN A 82 10.56 13.12 -1.04
CA GLN A 82 9.79 14.27 -1.52
C GLN A 82 8.44 14.32 -0.81
N SER A 83 7.97 15.54 -0.56
CA SER A 83 6.58 15.81 -0.21
C SER A 83 6.02 14.93 0.92
N ASN A 84 6.80 14.73 1.99
CA ASN A 84 6.43 14.00 3.21
C ASN A 84 6.33 12.46 3.07
N GLU A 85 6.67 11.88 1.93
CA GLU A 85 6.58 10.42 1.71
C GLU A 85 7.49 9.62 2.68
N GLY A 86 8.64 10.20 3.08
CA GLY A 86 9.53 9.61 4.06
C GLY A 86 8.92 9.45 5.45
N GLU A 87 8.21 10.47 5.95
CA GLU A 87 7.56 10.43 7.26
C GLU A 87 6.34 9.50 7.26
N ILE A 88 5.60 9.43 6.14
CA ILE A 88 4.50 8.46 5.99
C ILE A 88 5.05 7.03 6.04
N ARG A 89 6.10 6.73 5.27
CA ARG A 89 6.76 5.42 5.34
C ARG A 89 7.25 5.09 6.74
N LYS A 90 7.93 6.03 7.40
CA LYS A 90 8.43 5.86 8.76
C LYS A 90 7.28 5.53 9.72
N SER A 91 6.19 6.30 9.67
CA SER A 91 5.00 6.09 10.49
C SER A 91 4.36 4.72 10.24
N MET A 92 4.32 4.24 8.99
CA MET A 92 3.84 2.89 8.68
C MET A 92 4.75 1.79 9.23
N VAL A 93 6.08 1.97 9.16
CA VAL A 93 7.04 1.02 9.72
C VAL A 93 6.96 0.98 11.24
N GLU A 94 6.89 2.15 11.90
CA GLU A 94 6.76 2.27 13.35
C GLU A 94 5.43 1.70 13.87
N ALA A 95 4.36 1.80 13.06
CA ALA A 95 3.08 1.15 13.36
C ALA A 95 3.04 -0.35 13.05
N ASP A 96 4.16 -0.94 12.61
CA ASP A 96 4.32 -2.36 12.29
C ASP A 96 3.29 -2.90 11.27
N ILE A 97 2.80 -2.05 10.34
CA ILE A 97 1.79 -2.46 9.37
C ILE A 97 2.39 -3.02 8.07
N VAL A 98 3.64 -2.68 7.76
CA VAL A 98 4.36 -3.23 6.59
C VAL A 98 4.81 -4.65 6.92
N ASP A 99 4.43 -5.63 6.09
CA ASP A 99 4.72 -7.06 6.31
C ASP A 99 5.80 -7.58 5.36
N CYS A 100 5.71 -7.23 4.07
CA CYS A 100 6.68 -7.64 3.08
C CYS A 100 6.80 -6.64 1.92
N ILE A 101 8.02 -6.47 1.40
CA ILE A 101 8.33 -5.71 0.20
C ILE A 101 9.03 -6.62 -0.81
N VAL A 102 8.59 -6.59 -2.06
CA VAL A 102 9.22 -7.32 -3.17
C VAL A 102 9.65 -6.34 -4.26
N ALA A 103 10.95 -6.24 -4.51
CA ALA A 103 11.46 -5.48 -5.66
C ALA A 103 11.29 -6.31 -6.94
N MET A 104 10.54 -5.79 -7.91
CA MET A 104 10.21 -6.53 -9.14
C MET A 104 11.17 -6.18 -10.29
N PRO A 105 11.27 -7.03 -11.33
CA PRO A 105 11.99 -6.72 -12.57
C PRO A 105 11.53 -5.40 -13.20
N GLY A 106 12.46 -4.67 -13.82
CA GLY A 106 12.19 -3.33 -14.37
C GLY A 106 11.21 -3.31 -15.56
N GLN A 107 11.06 -4.43 -16.28
CA GLN A 107 10.21 -4.56 -17.47
C GLN A 107 8.95 -5.41 -17.22
N LEU A 108 8.45 -5.44 -15.99
CA LEU A 108 7.27 -6.26 -15.65
C LEU A 108 6.00 -5.81 -16.40
N PHE A 109 5.83 -4.51 -16.65
CA PHE A 109 4.68 -3.97 -17.37
C PHE A 109 5.03 -3.66 -18.83
N TYR A 110 4.23 -4.19 -19.76
CA TYR A 110 4.39 -3.88 -21.19
C TYR A 110 4.10 -2.41 -21.53
N SER A 111 3.26 -1.74 -20.73
CA SER A 111 2.76 -0.40 -21.02
C SER A 111 3.56 0.73 -20.37
N THR A 112 4.50 0.43 -19.47
CA THR A 112 5.31 1.44 -18.80
C THR A 112 6.69 0.92 -18.42
N GLN A 113 7.70 1.79 -18.54
CA GLN A 113 9.08 1.50 -18.11
C GLN A 113 9.30 1.83 -16.62
N ILE A 114 8.26 2.24 -15.89
CA ILE A 114 8.36 2.56 -14.46
C ILE A 114 8.66 1.26 -13.69
N PRO A 115 9.82 1.15 -13.02
CA PRO A 115 10.11 0.00 -12.17
C PRO A 115 9.16 -0.01 -10.97
N VAL A 116 8.70 -1.19 -10.58
CA VAL A 116 7.70 -1.35 -9.52
C VAL A 116 8.14 -2.28 -8.40
N SER A 117 7.41 -2.20 -7.29
CA SER A 117 7.53 -3.09 -6.15
C SER A 117 6.14 -3.58 -5.75
N LEU A 118 6.10 -4.78 -5.18
CA LEU A 118 4.92 -5.27 -4.48
C LEU A 118 5.07 -4.91 -3.00
N TRP A 119 4.02 -4.31 -2.47
CA TRP A 119 3.87 -4.01 -1.06
C TRP A 119 2.84 -4.94 -0.46
N PHE A 120 3.18 -5.51 0.69
CA PHE A 120 2.27 -6.26 1.52
C PHE A 120 2.16 -5.59 2.87
N VAL A 121 0.93 -5.33 3.29
CA VAL A 121 0.60 -4.76 4.60
C VAL A 121 -0.38 -5.66 5.33
N SER A 122 -0.24 -5.77 6.64
CA SER A 122 -1.11 -6.59 7.49
C SER A 122 -1.54 -5.82 8.72
N ARG A 123 -2.84 -5.81 9.02
CA ARG A 123 -3.38 -5.21 10.25
C ARG A 123 -3.04 -6.00 11.51
N ASN A 124 -2.63 -7.26 11.35
CA ASN A 124 -2.24 -8.14 12.45
C ASN A 124 -1.09 -9.09 12.04
N LYS A 125 0.03 -8.99 12.76
CA LYS A 125 1.23 -9.82 12.53
C LYS A 125 1.48 -10.84 13.65
N LYS A 126 0.65 -10.85 14.70
CA LYS A 126 0.77 -11.79 15.84
C LYS A 126 0.20 -13.15 15.55
N ASN A 127 -0.92 -13.18 14.83
CA ASN A 127 -1.61 -14.39 14.46
C ASN A 127 -2.38 -14.14 13.15
N GLY A 128 -2.43 -15.14 12.30
CA GLY A 128 -3.09 -15.06 11.00
C GLY A 128 -3.20 -16.43 10.38
N LYS A 129 -4.11 -16.58 9.41
CA LYS A 129 -4.22 -17.82 8.64
C LYS A 129 -3.43 -17.68 7.36
N GLY A 130 -2.40 -18.50 7.20
CA GLY A 130 -1.68 -18.68 5.95
C GLY A 130 -2.41 -19.64 5.01
N LEU A 131 -1.69 -20.10 3.99
CA LEU A 131 -2.19 -21.07 3.02
C LEU A 131 -2.74 -22.32 3.73
N GLY A 132 -3.91 -22.80 3.30
CA GLY A 132 -4.56 -23.98 3.86
C GLY A 132 -5.06 -23.81 5.31
N GLY A 133 -5.18 -22.58 5.80
CA GLY A 133 -5.65 -22.29 7.16
C GLY A 133 -4.60 -22.50 8.25
N LYS A 134 -3.35 -22.78 7.89
CA LYS A 134 -2.25 -22.94 8.86
C LYS A 134 -2.03 -21.64 9.60
N LEU A 135 -1.91 -21.71 10.93
CA LEU A 135 -1.55 -20.55 11.73
C LEU A 135 -0.15 -20.06 11.36
N LEU A 136 -0.05 -18.78 11.06
CA LEU A 136 1.21 -18.07 10.93
C LEU A 136 1.83 -17.90 12.32
N ARG A 137 3.16 -17.92 12.39
CA ARG A 137 3.91 -17.50 13.59
C ARG A 137 3.67 -16.01 13.87
N ASP A 138 3.97 -15.59 15.09
CA ASP A 138 4.16 -14.18 15.41
C ASP A 138 5.36 -13.65 14.61
N ARG A 139 5.13 -12.55 13.88
CA ARG A 139 6.12 -11.83 13.07
C ARG A 139 6.04 -10.33 13.32
N SER A 140 5.52 -9.93 14.48
CA SER A 140 5.47 -8.53 14.90
C SER A 140 6.89 -7.94 14.95
N GLY A 141 7.08 -6.73 14.43
CA GLY A 141 8.37 -6.06 14.34
C GLY A 141 9.30 -6.60 13.24
N GLU A 142 8.86 -7.57 12.43
CA GLU A 142 9.66 -8.13 11.34
C GLU A 142 9.11 -7.72 9.98
N ILE A 143 9.98 -7.34 9.04
CA ILE A 143 9.58 -7.04 7.65
C ILE A 143 10.43 -7.90 6.71
N LEU A 144 9.77 -8.66 5.81
CA LEU A 144 10.46 -9.47 4.81
C LEU A 144 10.76 -8.64 3.55
N PHE A 145 12.03 -8.54 3.18
CA PHE A 145 12.45 -7.92 1.91
C PHE A 145 12.90 -9.00 0.92
N ILE A 146 12.33 -8.99 -0.27
CA ILE A 146 12.67 -9.92 -1.36
C ILE A 146 13.16 -9.12 -2.57
N ASP A 147 14.31 -9.50 -3.11
CA ASP A 147 14.81 -8.97 -4.38
C ASP A 147 14.53 -9.96 -5.51
N ALA A 148 13.47 -9.70 -6.28
CA ALA A 148 13.06 -10.52 -7.42
C ALA A 148 13.48 -9.92 -8.77
N ARG A 149 14.33 -8.87 -8.78
CA ARG A 149 14.71 -8.15 -10.01
C ARG A 149 15.38 -9.03 -11.07
N LYS A 150 15.94 -10.18 -10.67
CA LYS A 150 16.62 -11.14 -11.54
C LYS A 150 15.79 -12.38 -11.89
N LEU A 151 14.54 -12.47 -11.41
CA LEU A 151 13.67 -13.66 -11.57
C LEU A 151 12.74 -13.57 -12.79
N GLY A 152 12.91 -12.56 -13.65
CA GLY A 152 12.16 -12.33 -14.89
C GLY A 152 13.00 -11.50 -15.87
N PHE A 153 12.66 -11.57 -17.16
CA PHE A 153 13.42 -11.04 -18.29
C PHE A 153 13.20 -9.54 -18.51
#